data_AF-A0A0F9RDI7-F1
#
_entry.id   AF-A0A0F9RDI7-F1
#
_cell.length_a   1.000
_cell.length_b   1.000
_cell.length_c   1.000
_cell.angle_alpha   90.00
_cell.angle_beta   90.00
_cell.angle_gamma   90.00
#
_symmetry.space_group_name_H-M   'P 1'
#
loop_
_entity.id
_entity.type
_entity.pdbx_description
1 polymer ?
#
loop_
_entity_poly.entity_id
_entity_poly.type
_entity_poly.pdbx_seq_one_letter_code
_entity_poly.pdbx_strand_id
1 'polypeptide(L)' 'MPAVSKSQKTLFCISLSIKEGKTPASFSKKAADIAKNNSLETIKEFCESPVAS' A
#
# COMPACT_ATOMS: atom_id res chain seq x y z
N MET A 1 13.15 -3.12 1.52
CA MET A 1 13.12 -3.79 0.20
C MET A 1 12.27 -2.92 -0.72
N PRO A 2 12.76 -2.45 -1.87
CA PRO A 2 11.95 -1.65 -2.78
C PRO A 2 10.73 -2.46 -3.27
N ALA A 3 9.61 -1.79 -3.55
CA ALA A 3 8.46 -2.44 -4.17
C ALA A 3 8.92 -3.07 -5.50
N VAL A 4 8.96 -4.41 -5.55
CA VAL A 4 9.58 -5.19 -6.63
C VAL A 4 8.85 -5.07 -7.97
N SER A 5 7.72 -4.34 -8.03
CA SER A 5 7.00 -4.02 -9.26
C SER A 5 6.07 -2.81 -9.09
N LYS A 6 5.71 -2.16 -10.22
CA LYS A 6 4.69 -1.10 -10.26
C LYS A 6 3.37 -1.56 -9.64
N SER A 7 2.95 -2.79 -9.89
CA SER A 7 1.71 -3.36 -9.34
C SER A 7 1.75 -3.49 -7.82
N GLN A 8 2.89 -3.87 -7.24
CA GLN A 8 3.05 -3.90 -5.79
C GLN A 8 3.02 -2.49 -5.20
N LYS A 9 3.70 -1.52 -5.83
CA LYS A 9 3.64 -0.11 -5.42
C LYS A 9 2.20 0.41 -5.40
N THR A 10 1.44 0.17 -6.47
CA THR A 10 0.01 0.54 -6.53
C THR A 10 -0.78 -0.10 -5.40
N LEU A 11 -0.55 -1.38 -5.11
CA LEU A 11 -1.24 -2.08 -4.02
C LEU A 11 -0.97 -1.41 -2.66
N PHE A 12 0.29 -1.06 -2.37
CA PHE A 12 0.65 -0.34 -1.13
C PHE A 12 0.08 1.07 -1.09
N CYS A 13 -0.01 1.79 -2.21
CA CYS A 13 -0.67 3.10 -2.24
C CYS A 13 -2.18 3.02 -2.01
N ILE A 14 -2.84 1.97 -2.51
CA ILE A 14 -4.25 1.70 -2.18
C ILE A 14 -4.38 1.37 -0.69
N SER A 15 -3.47 0.56 -0.13
CA SER A 15 -3.44 0.29 1.31
C SER A 15 -3.27 1.54 2.15
N LEU A 16 -2.43 2.49 1.71
CA LEU A 16 -2.27 3.77 2.37
C LEU A 16 -3.59 4.54 2.40
N SER A 17 -4.25 4.64 1.24
CA SER A 17 -5.54 5.33 1.12
C SER A 17 -6.63 4.69 1.96
N ILE A 18 -6.64 3.35 2.09
CA ILE A 18 -7.54 2.62 2.98
C ILE A 18 -7.23 2.91 4.44
N LYS A 19 -5.95 2.90 4.84
CA LYS A 19 -5.53 3.17 6.21
C LYS A 19 -5.83 4.60 6.66
N GLU A 20 -5.76 5.55 5.73
CA GLU A 20 -6.14 6.95 5.94
C GLU A 20 -7.66 7.19 5.85
N GLY A 21 -8.47 6.17 5.58
CA GLY A 21 -9.93 6.28 5.50
C GLY A 21 -10.45 6.98 4.24
N LYS A 22 -9.58 7.27 3.26
CA LYS A 22 -9.95 7.89 1.97
C LYS A 22 -10.55 6.89 0.98
N THR A 23 -10.27 5.60 1.17
CA THR A 23 -10.77 4.52 0.33
C THR A 23 -11.42 3.45 1.21
N PRO A 24 -12.62 2.95 0.87
CA PRO A 24 -13.25 1.90 1.64
C PRO A 24 -12.46 0.59 1.54
N ALA A 25 -12.37 -0.17 2.63
CA ALA A 25 -11.68 -1.46 2.66
C ALA A 25 -12.24 -2.50 1.67
N SER A 26 -13.49 -2.33 1.24
CA SER A 26 -14.14 -3.15 0.21
C SER A 26 -13.56 -2.95 -1.19
N PHE A 27 -12.84 -1.84 -1.44
CA PHE A 27 -12.23 -1.56 -2.74
C PHE A 27 -11.20 -2.62 -3.14
N SER A 28 -10.43 -3.11 -2.17
CA SER A 28 -9.48 -4.20 -2.38
C SER A 28 -9.21 -4.92 -1.07
N LYS A 29 -9.63 -6.19 -1.01
CA LYS A 29 -9.40 -7.06 0.14
C LYS A 29 -7.91 -7.18 0.48
N LYS A 30 -7.08 -7.38 -0.55
CA LYS A 30 -5.62 -7.51 -0.40
C LYS A 30 -4.98 -6.21 0.13
N ALA A 31 -5.44 -5.06 -0.36
CA ALA A 31 -4.93 -3.77 0.12
C ALA A 31 -5.40 -3.46 1.54
N ALA A 32 -6.63 -3.84 1.90
CA ALA A 32 -7.14 -3.73 3.25
C ALA A 32 -6.37 -4.62 4.24
N ASP A 33 -6.04 -5.86 3.85
CA ASP A 33 -5.21 -6.74 4.67
C ASP A 33 -3.81 -6.15 4.90
N ILE A 34 -3.20 -5.56 3.88
CA ILE A 34 -1.92 -4.85 4.03
C ILE A 34 -2.07 -3.64 4.97
N ALA A 35 -3.13 -2.84 4.80
CA ALA A 35 -3.42 -1.68 5.64
C ALA A 35 -3.60 -2.05 7.13
N LYS A 36 -4.18 -3.22 7.38
CA LYS A 36 -4.41 -3.77 8.73
C LYS A 36 -3.13 -4.33 9.36
N ASN A 37 -2.33 -5.06 8.60
CA ASN A 37 -1.18 -5.80 9.12
C ASN A 37 0.16 -5.05 9.08
N ASN A 38 0.23 -3.89 8.44
CA ASN A 38 1.46 -3.08 8.35
C ASN A 38 1.28 -1.72 9.03
N SER A 39 2.35 -1.11 9.53
CA SER A 39 2.32 0.25 10.06
C SER A 39 2.08 1.27 8.93
N LEU A 40 1.61 2.47 9.29
CA LEU A 40 1.42 3.55 8.32
C LEU A 40 2.75 3.91 7.64
N GLU A 41 3.84 3.94 8.41
CA GLU A 41 5.19 4.25 7.93
C GLU A 41 5.68 3.23 6.92
N THR A 42 5.54 1.93 7.20
CA THR A 42 5.91 0.87 6.25
C THR A 42 5.12 1.03 4.95
N ILE A 43 3.81 1.26 5.03
CA ILE A 43 2.99 1.41 3.82
C ILE A 43 3.38 2.63 3.01
N LYS A 44 3.68 3.77 3.67
CA LYS A 44 4.20 4.98 3.02
C LYS A 44 5.54 4.72 2.33
N GLU A 45 6.47 4.08 3.03
CA GLU A 45 7.78 3.73 2.49
C GLU A 45 7.64 2.95 1.19
N PHE A 46 6.79 1.91 1.15
CA PHE A 46 6.57 1.13 -0.08
C PHE A 46 5.80 1.89 -1.17
N CYS A 47 4.87 2.78 -0.81
CA CYS A 47 4.12 3.60 -1.77
C CYS A 47 4.97 4.74 -2.37
N GLU A 48 5.92 5.28 -1.62
CA GLU A 48 6.75 6.40 -2.06
C GLU A 48 8.08 5.93 -2.66
N SER A 49 8.54 4.73 -2.28
CA SER A 49 9.80 4.16 -2.79
C SER A 49 9.84 4.11 -4.32
N PRO A 50 10.99 4.45 -4.93
CA PRO A 50 11.20 4.26 -6.36
C PRO A 50 11.09 2.76 -6.70
N VAL A 51 10.41 2.46 -7.79
CA VAL A 51 10.37 1.09 -8.31
C VAL A 51 11.76 0.79 -8.88
N ALA A 52 12.45 -0.21 -8.34
CA ALA A 52 13.68 -0.71 -8.95
C ALA A 52 13.32 -1.16 -10.38
N SER A 53 13.90 -0.46 -11.36
CA SER A 53 13.64 -0.68 -12.79
C SER A 53 14.34 -1.93 -13.29
#